data_AF-A0A928LAI4-F1
#
_entry.id   AF-A0A928LAI4-F1
#
_cell.length_a   1.000
_cell.length_b   1.000
_cell.length_c   1.000
_cell.angle_alpha   90.00
_cell.angle_beta   90.00
_cell.angle_gamma   90.00
#
_symmetry.space_group_name_H-M   'P 1'
#
loop_
_entity.id
_entity.type
_entity.pdbx_description
1 polymer ?
#
loop_
_entity_poly.entity_id
_entity_poly.type
_entity_poly.pdbx_seq_one_letter_code
_entity_poly.pdbx_strand_id
1 'polypeptide(L)'
;MFTNHAGCTIFEKIRRGREPSYVRHTTGPCYIEQNHGQSSGSDRIPRNSDFISIPEASADYLPKPDDRIVYGIIDGDVPPAGALTILSVKDLRFGSPRVRHIELTAG
;
A
#
# COMPACT_ATOMS: atom_id res chain seq x y z
N MET A 1 16.99 4.16 -2.78
CA MET A 1 16.08 3.63 -1.75
C MET A 1 16.16 2.11 -1.79
N PHE A 2 16.15 1.43 -0.64
CA PHE A 2 16.17 -0.03 -0.58
C PHE A 2 14.78 -0.60 -0.90
N THR A 3 14.69 -1.74 -1.58
CA THR A 3 13.44 -2.40 -1.98
C THR A 3 13.58 -3.91 -1.76
N ASN A 4 12.51 -4.57 -1.32
CA ASN A 4 12.48 -6.02 -1.09
C ASN A 4 11.32 -6.73 -1.82
N HIS A 5 10.47 -6.00 -2.54
CA HIS A 5 9.38 -6.53 -3.35
C HIS A 5 9.42 -5.95 -4.77
N ALA A 6 9.01 -6.75 -5.75
CA ALA A 6 8.94 -6.35 -7.16
C ALA A 6 7.89 -5.25 -7.42
N GLY A 7 6.88 -5.12 -6.55
CA GLY A 7 5.86 -4.09 -6.61
C GLY A 7 4.58 -4.51 -5.89
N CYS A 8 3.58 -3.64 -5.94
CA CYS A 8 2.25 -3.86 -5.37
C CYS A 8 1.18 -3.54 -6.42
N THR A 9 0.02 -4.16 -6.25
CA THR A 9 -1.20 -3.79 -6.97
C THR A 9 -2.10 -3.00 -6.04
N ILE A 10 -2.53 -1.83 -6.48
CA ILE A 10 -3.38 -0.91 -5.72
C ILE A 10 -4.69 -0.75 -6.47
N PHE A 11 -5.79 -0.96 -5.77
CA PHE A 11 -7.14 -0.81 -6.28
C PHE A 11 -7.73 0.48 -5.72
N GLU A 12 -7.74 1.52 -6.56
CA GLU A 12 -8.40 2.78 -6.25
C GLU A 12 -9.90 2.56 -6.20
N LYS A 13 -10.51 2.86 -5.05
CA LYS A 13 -11.95 2.72 -4.89
C LYS A 13 -12.67 3.90 -5.54
N ILE A 14 -13.35 3.65 -6.65
CA ILE A 14 -14.19 4.65 -7.33
C ILE A 14 -15.66 4.45 -6.97
N ARG A 15 -16.33 5.52 -6.51
CA ARG A 15 -17.79 5.50 -6.32
C ARG A 15 -18.50 5.71 -7.65
N ARG A 16 -18.90 4.62 -8.30
CA ARG A 16 -19.88 4.62 -9.38
C ARG A 16 -21.11 3.81 -8.95
N GLY A 17 -22.07 4.48 -8.33
CA GLY A 17 -23.35 3.85 -7.93
C GLY A 17 -23.31 3.15 -6.58
N ARG A 18 -24.17 2.13 -6.41
CA ARG A 18 -24.36 1.40 -5.13
C ARG A 18 -23.25 0.39 -4.83
N GLU A 19 -22.58 -0.13 -5.85
CA GLU A 19 -21.50 -1.10 -5.70
C GLU A 19 -20.12 -0.42 -5.83
N PRO A 20 -19.13 -0.82 -5.03
CA PRO A 20 -17.78 -0.31 -5.17
C PRO A 20 -17.19 -0.79 -6.50
N SER A 21 -16.76 0.16 -7.33
CA SER A 21 -15.96 -0.10 -8.51
C SER A 21 -14.49 0.20 -8.19
N TYR A 22 -13.56 -0.43 -8.91
CA TYR A 22 -12.13 -0.27 -8.68
C TYR A 22 -11.40 0.10 -9.96
N VAL A 23 -10.35 0.91 -9.83
CA VAL A 23 -9.34 1.12 -10.89
C VAL A 23 -8.03 0.51 -10.40
N ARG A 24 -7.44 -0.36 -11.20
CA ARG A 24 -6.19 -1.04 -10.87
C ARG A 24 -4.99 -0.17 -11.26
N HIS A 25 -4.07 -0.01 -10.32
CA HIS A 25 -2.76 0.62 -10.47
C HIS A 25 -1.68 -0.37 -10.04
N THR A 26 -0.51 -0.29 -10.65
CA THR A 26 0.65 -1.09 -10.28
C THR A 26 1.80 -0.18 -9.91
N THR A 27 2.62 -0.59 -8.96
CA THR A 27 3.88 0.07 -8.65
C THR A 27 5.05 -0.70 -9.26
N GLY A 28 6.18 -0.03 -9.45
CA GLY A 28 7.48 -0.68 -9.55
C GLY A 28 7.97 -1.23 -8.20
N PRO A 29 9.26 -1.62 -8.11
CA PRO A 29 9.86 -2.16 -6.89
C PRO A 29 9.66 -1.25 -5.67
N CYS A 30 9.34 -1.85 -4.53
CA CYS A 30 9.03 -1.16 -3.28
C CYS A 30 9.62 -1.91 -2.07
N TYR A 31 9.61 -1.23 -0.92
CA TYR A 31 9.92 -1.84 0.37
C TYR A 31 8.63 -2.14 1.13
N ILE A 32 8.55 -3.32 1.72
CA ILE A 32 7.43 -3.76 2.54
C ILE A 32 7.99 -4.35 3.83
N GLU A 33 7.48 -3.86 4.95
CA GLU A 33 7.76 -4.38 6.28
C GLU A 33 6.45 -4.82 6.92
N GLN A 34 6.32 -6.13 7.10
CA GLN A 34 5.12 -6.71 7.68
C GLN A 34 5.23 -6.67 9.20
N ASN A 35 4.29 -6.01 9.87
CA ASN A 35 4.31 -5.87 11.32
C ASN A 35 3.19 -6.74 11.91
N HIS A 36 3.39 -8.05 11.85
CA HIS A 36 2.55 -9.02 12.53
C HIS A 36 3.08 -9.17 13.97
N GLY A 37 2.54 -8.38 14.90
CA GLY A 37 2.99 -8.41 16.29
C GLY A 37 2.83 -9.81 16.88
N GLN A 38 3.91 -10.36 17.47
CA GLN A 38 3.77 -11.50 18.38
C GLN A 38 2.96 -11.05 19.59
N SER A 39 1.84 -11.73 19.84
CA SER A 39 1.01 -11.57 21.03
C SER A 39 1.76 -12.07 22.26
N SER A 40 2.63 -11.27 22.86
CA SER A 40 3.14 -11.53 24.21
C SER A 40 2.96 -10.28 25.09
N GLY A 41 1.84 -10.26 25.81
CA GLY A 41 1.48 -9.24 26.80
C GLY A 41 0.04 -8.78 26.65
N SER A 42 -0.78 -8.95 27.69
CA SER A 42 -2.22 -8.61 27.74
C SER A 42 -2.54 -7.13 27.49
N ASP A 43 -1.53 -6.26 27.56
CA ASP A 43 -1.73 -4.81 27.63
C ASP A 43 -1.30 -4.06 26.36
N ARG A 44 -0.91 -4.77 25.30
CA ARG A 44 -0.52 -4.15 24.02
C ARG A 44 -1.58 -4.43 22.97
N ILE A 45 -2.28 -3.37 22.54
CA ILE A 45 -3.13 -3.38 21.34
C ILE A 45 -2.23 -3.78 20.15
N PRO A 46 -2.48 -4.91 19.47
CA PRO A 46 -1.70 -5.29 18.30
C PRO A 46 -1.89 -4.22 17.22
N ARG A 47 -0.81 -3.53 16.84
CA ARG A 47 -0.79 -2.73 15.60
C ARG A 47 -0.37 -3.65 14.47
N ASN A 48 -1.31 -4.48 14.01
CA ASN A 48 -1.13 -5.35 12.85
C ASN A 48 -1.29 -4.51 11.58
N SER A 49 -0.30 -3.67 11.29
CA SER A 49 -0.29 -2.86 10.08
C SER A 49 1.07 -2.94 9.42
N ASP A 50 1.06 -3.19 8.14
CA ASP A 50 2.27 -3.33 7.34
C ASP A 50 2.67 -1.95 6.81
N PHE A 51 3.97 -1.68 6.82
CA PHE A 51 4.55 -0.46 6.27
C PHE A 51 5.00 -0.70 4.83
N ILE A 52 4.64 0.21 3.93
CA ILE A 52 5.05 0.16 2.53
C ILE A 52 5.70 1.47 2.16
N SER A 53 6.83 1.40 1.47
CA SER A 53 7.57 2.55 1.00
C SER A 53 7.83 2.42 -0.51
N ILE A 54 7.21 3.29 -1.30
CA ILE A 54 7.22 3.24 -2.77
C ILE A 54 8.09 4.38 -3.29
N PRO A 55 9.25 4.10 -3.91
CA PRO A 55 10.07 5.13 -4.56
C PRO A 55 9.27 5.95 -5.58
N GLU A 56 9.57 7.24 -5.73
CA GLU A 56 8.88 8.11 -6.70
C GLU A 56 8.88 7.53 -8.12
N ALA A 57 10.03 6.99 -8.57
CA ALA A 57 10.17 6.37 -9.88
C ALA A 57 9.37 5.06 -10.05
N SER A 58 8.86 4.49 -8.96
CA SER A 58 8.03 3.29 -8.94
C SER A 58 6.54 3.61 -8.78
N ALA A 59 6.15 4.89 -8.72
CA ALA A 59 4.78 5.30 -8.41
C ALA A 59 4.16 6.16 -9.52
N ASP A 60 3.21 5.58 -10.26
CA ASP A 60 2.41 6.31 -11.25
C ASP A 60 1.09 6.85 -10.66
N TYR A 61 0.73 6.38 -9.46
CA TYR A 61 -0.49 6.75 -8.74
C TYR A 61 -0.15 7.13 -7.30
N LEU A 62 -0.84 8.14 -6.76
CA LEU A 62 -0.79 8.48 -5.34
C LEU A 62 -1.97 7.78 -4.64
N PRO A 63 -1.72 6.75 -3.81
CA PRO A 63 -2.77 6.03 -3.11
C PRO A 63 -3.54 6.91 -2.14
N LYS A 64 -4.75 6.47 -1.80
CA LYS A 64 -5.63 7.15 -0.84
C LYS A 64 -6.01 6.20 0.30
N PRO A 65 -6.37 6.73 1.48
CA PRO A 65 -7.07 5.93 2.46
C PRO A 65 -8.31 5.25 1.85
N ASP A 66 -8.63 4.05 2.32
CA ASP A 66 -9.68 3.15 1.81
C ASP A 66 -9.40 2.45 0.46
N ASP A 67 -8.32 2.80 -0.24
CA ASP A 67 -7.85 1.99 -1.37
C ASP A 67 -7.42 0.59 -0.87
N ARG A 68 -7.44 -0.40 -1.76
CA ARG A 68 -7.06 -1.78 -1.42
C ARG A 68 -5.70 -2.09 -2.02
N ILE A 69 -4.85 -2.82 -1.29
CA ILE A 69 -3.50 -3.15 -1.74
C ILE A 69 -3.22 -4.65 -1.62
N VAL A 70 -2.48 -5.17 -2.60
CA VAL A 70 -1.96 -6.54 -2.63
C VAL A 70 -0.47 -6.48 -2.89
N TYR A 71 0.29 -7.34 -2.21
CA TYR A 71 1.73 -7.48 -2.46
C TYR A 71 1.95 -8.33 -3.71
N GLY A 72 2.74 -7.79 -4.64
CA GLY A 72 2.90 -8.35 -5.97
C GLY A 72 1.99 -7.71 -7.01
N ILE A 73 2.29 -8.03 -8.27
CA ILE A 73 1.57 -7.56 -9.45
C ILE A 73 0.56 -8.63 -9.86
N ILE A 74 -0.73 -8.29 -9.86
CA ILE A 74 -1.82 -9.20 -10.24
C ILE A 74 -2.67 -8.60 -11.36
N ASP A 75 -3.24 -9.47 -12.20
CA ASP A 75 -4.01 -9.07 -13.39
C ASP A 75 -5.52 -8.91 -13.15
N GLY A 76 -6.01 -9.27 -11.96
CA GLY A 76 -7.44 -9.16 -11.64
C GLY A 76 -7.89 -7.70 -11.51
N ASP A 77 -9.08 -7.39 -12.02
CA ASP A 77 -9.67 -6.03 -11.98
C ASP A 77 -10.32 -5.68 -10.64
N VAL A 78 -10.53 -6.69 -9.79
CA VAL A 78 -11.12 -6.52 -8.45
C VAL A 78 -10.15 -6.97 -7.37
N PRO A 79 -10.15 -6.31 -6.20
CA PRO A 79 -9.28 -6.71 -5.10
C PRO A 79 -9.65 -8.12 -4.62
N PRO A 80 -8.66 -9.03 -4.47
CA PRO A 80 -8.90 -10.34 -3.89
C PRO A 80 -9.30 -10.23 -2.42
N ALA A 81 -9.90 -11.29 -1.87
CA ALA A 81 -10.36 -11.32 -0.47
C ALA A 81 -9.25 -11.01 0.55
N GLY A 82 -7.99 -11.35 0.24
CA GLY A 82 -6.82 -11.09 1.08
C GLY A 82 -6.18 -9.71 0.88
N ALA A 83 -6.75 -8.81 0.08
CA ALA A 83 -6.22 -7.45 -0.03
C ALA A 83 -6.28 -6.73 1.33
N LEU A 84 -5.30 -5.87 1.60
CA LEU A 84 -5.29 -5.02 2.78
C LEU A 84 -5.93 -3.66 2.47
N THR A 85 -6.41 -2.95 3.49
CA THR A 85 -6.89 -1.58 3.34
C THR A 85 -5.74 -0.62 3.58
N ILE A 86 -5.56 0.37 2.71
CA ILE A 86 -4.65 1.47 2.98
C ILE A 86 -5.28 2.35 4.06
N LEU A 87 -4.58 2.48 5.18
CA LEU A 87 -5.02 3.21 6.38
C LEU A 87 -4.50 4.65 6.37
N SER A 88 -3.25 4.85 5.93
CA SER A 88 -2.63 6.17 5.87
C SER A 88 -1.64 6.27 4.71
N VAL A 89 -1.47 7.49 4.22
CA VAL A 89 -0.58 7.82 3.10
C VAL A 89 0.18 9.10 3.44
N LYS A 90 1.50 9.10 3.23
CA LYS A 90 2.33 10.30 3.24
C LYS A 90 3.03 10.45 1.90
N ASP A 91 2.78 11.57 1.23
CA ASP A 91 3.49 11.92 0.02
C ASP A 91 4.78 12.66 0.38
N LEU A 92 5.93 11.97 0.24
CA LEU A 92 7.26 12.51 0.50
C LEU A 92 8.03 12.77 -0.80
N ARG A 93 7.32 13.03 -1.91
CA ARG A 93 7.93 13.35 -3.22
C ARG A 93 8.35 14.81 -3.34
N PHE A 94 8.97 15.35 -2.30
CA PHE A 94 9.51 16.71 -2.26
C PHE A 94 10.99 16.69 -1.84
N GLY A 95 11.71 17.78 -2.12
CA GLY A 95 13.14 17.89 -1.79
C GLY A 95 14.04 17.09 -2.73
N SER A 96 15.09 16.46 -2.19
CA SER A 96 16.12 15.77 -2.99
C SER A 96 15.59 14.53 -3.71
N PRO A 97 15.77 14.40 -5.04
CA PRO A 97 15.29 13.24 -5.81
C PRO A 97 15.75 11.88 -5.28
N ARG A 98 16.87 11.82 -4.56
CA ARG A 98 17.45 10.57 -4.04
C ARG A 98 16.63 9.94 -2.91
N VAL A 99 15.74 10.69 -2.28
CA VAL A 99 14.93 10.27 -1.12
C VAL A 99 13.43 10.43 -1.32
N ARG A 100 12.98 10.79 -2.52
CA ARG A 100 11.54 10.97 -2.80
C ARG A 100 10.82 9.63 -2.89
N HIS A 101 9.73 9.52 -2.13
CA HIS A 101 8.93 8.30 -2.06
C HIS A 101 7.54 8.59 -1.48
N ILE A 102 6.69 7.57 -1.46
CA ILE A 102 5.39 7.56 -0.78
C ILE A 102 5.47 6.53 0.34
N GLU A 103 5.02 6.90 1.55
CA GLU A 103 4.85 5.95 2.66
C GLU A 103 3.37 5.60 2.82
N LEU A 104 3.09 4.32 3.04
CA LEU A 104 1.76 3.79 3.32
C LEU A 104 1.78 2.92 4.57
N THR A 105 0.64 2.85 5.25
CA THR A 105 0.35 1.79 6.20
C THR A 105 -0.90 1.04 5.77
N ALA A 106 -0.88 -0.29 5.79
CA ALA A 106 -2.01 -1.12 5.37
C ALA A 106 -2.36 -2.20 6.40
N GLY A 107 -3.66 -2.51 6.54
CA GLY A 107 -4.18 -3.52 7.47
C GLY A 107 -5.64 -3.87 7.24
#